data_AF-A0A662ZVE2-F1
#
_entry.id   AF-A0A662ZVE2-F1
#
_cell.length_a   1.000
_cell.length_b   1.000
_cell.length_c   1.000
_cell.angle_alpha   90.00
_cell.angle_beta   90.00
_cell.angle_gamma   90.00
#
_symmetry.space_group_name_H-M   'P 1'
#
loop_
_entity.id
_entity.type
_entity.pdbx_description
1 polymer ?
#
loop_
_entity_poly.entity_id
_entity_poly.type
_entity_poly.pdbx_seq_one_letter_code
_entity_poly.pdbx_strand_id
1 'polypeptide(L)'
;MDIFVYLTLCFTSLFTLMDPLGVMPVFLQMTDGMDTKERRYIALKACTIAFIILVLFTLSGRFLFHFFGISTNGFRIVGGIIIFKIPVGGINLVHT
;
A
#
# COMPACT_ATOMS: atom_id res chain seq x y z
N MET A 1 -10.22 -4.15 -28.40
CA MET A 1 -10.59 -3.02 -27.53
C MET A 1 -10.40 -3.36 -26.05
N ASP A 2 -10.27 -4.65 -25.70
CA ASP A 2 -10.19 -5.15 -24.32
C ASP A 2 -8.83 -4.94 -23.65
N ILE A 3 -7.72 -4.99 -24.40
CA ILE A 3 -6.38 -4.77 -23.84
C ILE A 3 -6.22 -3.36 -23.28
N PHE A 4 -6.80 -2.36 -23.95
CA PHE A 4 -6.75 -0.97 -23.51
C PHE A 4 -7.50 -0.80 -22.18
N VAL A 5 -8.70 -1.38 -22.08
CA VAL A 5 -9.49 -1.39 -20.84
C VAL A 5 -8.74 -2.10 -19.71
N TYR A 6 -8.14 -3.25 -19.98
CA TYR A 6 -7.36 -3.99 -18.99
C TYR A 6 -6.15 -3.17 -18.48
N LEU A 7 -5.40 -2.54 -19.39
CA LEU A 7 -4.27 -1.69 -19.03
C LEU A 7 -4.70 -0.51 -18.15
N THR A 8 -5.81 0.16 -18.51
CA THR A 8 -6.34 1.27 -17.71
C THR A 8 -6.78 0.79 -16.32
N LEU A 9 -7.45 -0.36 -16.20
CA LEU A 9 -7.88 -0.92 -14.92
C LEU A 9 -6.69 -1.31 -14.03
N CYS A 10 -5.67 -1.97 -14.58
CA CYS A 10 -4.47 -2.30 -13.83
C CYS A 10 -3.74 -1.04 -13.37
N PHE A 11 -3.62 -0.04 -14.25
CA PHE A 11 -2.97 1.23 -13.93
C PHE A 11 -3.69 1.96 -12.81
N THR A 12 -5.01 2.15 -12.92
CA THR A 12 -5.80 2.84 -11.88
C THR A 12 -5.77 2.06 -10.56
N SER A 13 -5.89 0.73 -10.61
CA SER A 13 -5.82 -0.10 -9.40
C SER A 13 -4.47 0.02 -8.69
N LEU A 14 -3.36 -0.07 -9.42
CA LEU A 14 -2.02 0.08 -8.83
C LEU A 14 -1.78 1.51 -8.34
N PHE A 15 -2.22 2.52 -9.09
CA PHE A 15 -2.10 3.92 -8.70
C PHE A 15 -2.87 4.21 -7.41
N THR A 16 -4.11 3.76 -7.29
CA THR A 16 -4.90 3.90 -6.06
C THR A 16 -4.28 3.12 -4.90
N LEU A 17 -3.75 1.92 -5.13
CA LEU A 17 -3.15 1.08 -4.09
C LEU A 17 -1.86 1.68 -3.52
N MET A 18 -1.03 2.29 -4.36
CA MET A 18 0.22 2.93 -3.92
C MET A 18 0.00 4.27 -3.20
N ASP A 19 -1.18 4.87 -3.31
CA ASP A 19 -1.51 6.21 -2.80
C ASP A 19 -0.38 7.25 -2.98
N PRO A 20 0.12 7.45 -4.22
CA PRO A 20 1.25 8.34 -4.47
C PRO A 20 0.95 9.79 -4.05
N LEU A 21 -0.32 10.20 -4.13
CA LEU A 21 -0.74 11.55 -3.76
C LEU A 21 -0.73 11.78 -2.24
N GLY A 22 -1.10 10.78 -1.45
CA GLY A 22 -1.01 10.86 0.01
C GLY A 22 0.42 10.76 0.55
N VAL A 23 1.23 9.87 -0.01
CA VAL A 23 2.60 9.64 0.48
C VAL A 23 3.60 10.72 0.06
N MET A 24 3.39 11.40 -1.08
CA MET A 24 4.30 12.42 -1.59
C MET A 24 4.50 13.62 -0.64
N PRO A 25 3.46 14.31 -0.14
CA PRO A 25 3.63 15.43 0.79
C PRO A 25 4.22 14.96 2.13
N VAL A 26 3.86 13.77 2.60
CA VAL A 26 4.44 13.17 3.82
C VAL A 26 5.94 12.95 3.64
N PHE A 27 6.36 12.38 2.51
CA PHE A 27 7.77 12.18 2.20
C PHE A 27 8.52 13.51 2.06
N LEU A 28 7.92 14.51 1.41
CA LEU A 28 8.52 15.84 1.29
C LEU A 28 8.70 16.51 2.65
N GLN A 29 7.71 16.43 3.54
CA GLN A 29 7.82 16.96 4.91
C GLN A 29 8.88 16.23 5.73
N MET A 30 8.95 14.90 5.62
CA MET A 30 9.93 14.10 6.36
C MET A 30 11.36 14.24 5.84
N THR A 31 11.53 14.72 4.59
CA THR A 31 12.84 14.96 3.98
C THR A 31 13.18 16.44 3.82
N ASP A 32 12.39 17.32 4.44
CA ASP A 32 12.62 18.76 4.40
C ASP A 32 13.91 19.11 5.15
N GLY A 33 14.74 19.95 4.55
CA GLY A 33 16.07 20.32 5.07
C GLY A 33 17.19 19.27 4.91
N MET A 34 16.94 18.10 4.33
CA MET A 34 17.98 17.09 4.06
C MET A 34 18.76 17.38 2.77
N ASP A 35 20.05 16.99 2.73
CA ASP A 35 20.83 17.08 1.50
C ASP A 35 20.30 16.11 0.42
N THR A 36 20.53 16.46 -0.85
CA THR A 36 20.06 15.67 -2.01
C THR A 36 20.58 14.23 -1.98
N LYS A 37 21.78 14.02 -1.42
CA LYS A 37 22.38 12.69 -1.27
C LYS A 37 21.65 11.84 -0.24
N GLU A 38 21.30 12.42 0.91
CA GLU A 38 20.59 11.73 1.99
C GLU A 38 19.16 11.38 1.57
N ARG A 39 18.48 12.32 0.89
CA ARG A 39 17.13 12.09 0.34
C ARG A 39 17.11 10.92 -0.65
N ARG A 40 18.12 10.82 -1.54
CA ARG A 40 18.22 9.69 -2.48
C ARG A 40 18.53 8.37 -1.77
N TYR A 41 19.36 8.39 -0.75
CA TYR A 41 19.65 7.21 0.07
C TYR A 41 18.40 6.68 0.77
N ILE A 42 17.60 7.57 1.37
CA ILE A 42 16.33 7.20 2.02
C ILE A 42 15.36 6.62 0.99
N ALA A 43 15.22 7.23 -0.18
CA ALA A 43 14.35 6.73 -1.25
C ALA A 43 14.76 5.30 -1.70
N LEU A 44 16.05 5.06 -1.92
CA LEU A 44 16.55 3.73 -2.29
C LEU A 44 16.31 2.71 -1.18
N LYS A 45 16.59 3.08 0.07
CA LYS A 45 16.36 2.21 1.23
C LYS A 45 14.88 1.84 1.36
N ALA A 46 13.97 2.80 1.19
CA ALA A 46 12.53 2.56 1.21
C ALA A 46 12.12 1.57 0.09
N CYS A 47 12.60 1.77 -1.13
CA CYS A 47 12.35 0.85 -2.25
C CYS A 47 12.88 -0.57 -1.97
N THR A 48 14.09 -0.70 -1.40
CA THR A 48 14.66 -2.00 -1.05
C THR A 48 13.84 -2.71 0.03
N ILE A 49 13.42 -1.99 1.08
CA ILE A 49 12.57 -2.56 2.13
C ILE A 49 11.23 -3.00 1.56
N ALA A 50 10.58 -2.15 0.75
CA ALA A 50 9.31 -2.49 0.10
C ALA A 50 9.45 -3.73 -0.79
N PHE A 51 10.53 -3.83 -1.57
CA PHE A 51 10.81 -5.00 -2.40
C PHE A 51 10.98 -6.28 -1.56
N ILE A 52 11.75 -6.21 -0.47
CA ILE A 52 11.94 -7.37 0.43
C ILE A 52 10.60 -7.80 1.03
N ILE A 53 9.79 -6.85 1.51
CA ILE A 53 8.46 -7.16 2.06
C ILE A 53 7.58 -7.82 1.00
N LEU A 54 7.55 -7.30 -0.23
CA LEU A 54 6.76 -7.86 -1.32
C LEU A 54 7.21 -9.29 -1.67
N VAL A 55 8.52 -9.53 -1.74
CA VAL A 55 9.07 -10.88 -2.01
C VAL A 55 8.70 -11.83 -0.88
N LEU A 56 8.93 -11.44 0.37
CA LEU A 56 8.58 -12.26 1.54
C LEU A 56 7.08 -12.56 1.59
N PHE A 57 6.23 -11.58 1.30
CA PHE A 57 4.77 -11.76 1.30
C PHE A 57 4.32 -12.63 0.13
N THR A 58 4.95 -12.51 -1.03
CA THR A 58 4.67 -13.36 -2.21
C THR A 58 5.04 -14.82 -1.94
N LEU A 59 6.20 -15.06 -1.33
CA LEU A 59 6.67 -16.41 -0.98
C LEU A 59 5.86 -17.01 0.17
N SER A 60 5.58 -16.21 1.20
CA SER A 60 4.93 -16.67 2.43
C SER A 60 3.40 -16.65 2.34
N GLY A 61 2.81 -15.98 1.36
CA GLY A 61 1.37 -15.76 1.30
C GLY A 61 0.56 -17.06 1.30
N ARG A 62 0.99 -18.07 0.52
CA ARG A 62 0.32 -19.39 0.52
C ARG A 62 0.44 -20.10 1.86
N PHE A 63 1.60 -19.99 2.51
CA PHE A 63 1.85 -20.57 3.82
C PHE A 63 1.01 -19.89 4.91
N LEU A 64 0.93 -18.54 4.87
CA LEU A 64 0.13 -17.74 5.79
C LEU A 64 -1.35 -18.10 5.68
N PHE A 65 -1.89 -18.17 4.45
CA PHE A 65 -3.30 -18.55 4.23
C PHE A 65 -3.60 -19.97 4.71
N HIS A 66 -2.68 -20.92 4.51
CA HIS A 66 -2.83 -22.28 5.01
C HIS A 66 -2.77 -22.35 6.55
N PHE A 67 -1.85 -21.60 7.18
CA PHE A 67 -1.70 -21.56 8.64
C PHE A 67 -2.93 -20.99 9.35
N PHE A 68 -3.52 -19.91 8.81
CA PHE A 68 -4.75 -19.33 9.37
C PHE A 68 -6.01 -20.13 9.00
N GLY A 69 -5.94 -21.09 8.08
CA GLY A 69 -7.11 -21.80 7.55
C GLY A 69 -8.04 -20.89 6.73
N ILE A 70 -7.55 -19.73 6.29
CA ILE A 70 -8.33 -18.71 5.58
C ILE A 70 -7.97 -18.77 4.09
N SER A 71 -8.98 -18.82 3.23
CA SER A 71 -8.76 -18.71 1.78
C SER A 71 -8.40 -17.28 1.36
N THR A 72 -7.80 -17.13 0.19
CA THR A 72 -7.57 -15.80 -0.43
C THR A 72 -8.84 -14.95 -0.49
N ASN A 73 -10.03 -15.57 -0.57
CA ASN A 73 -11.32 -14.88 -0.50
C ASN A 73 -11.61 -14.31 0.90
N GLY A 74 -11.32 -15.05 1.97
CA GLY A 74 -11.52 -14.55 3.35
C GLY A 74 -10.69 -13.31 3.63
N PHE A 75 -9.43 -13.28 3.18
CA PHE A 75 -8.56 -12.11 3.31
C PHE A 75 -9.10 -10.89 2.55
N ARG A 76 -9.63 -11.08 1.33
CA ARG A 76 -10.26 -10.00 0.56
C ARG A 76 -11.47 -9.39 1.29
N ILE A 77 -12.29 -10.23 1.92
CA ILE A 77 -13.45 -9.78 2.71
C ILE A 77 -12.99 -8.93 3.91
N VAL A 78 -12.02 -9.42 4.68
CA VAL A 78 -11.46 -8.69 5.83
C VAL A 78 -10.83 -7.37 5.39
N GLY A 79 -10.07 -7.36 4.30
CA GLY A 79 -9.51 -6.14 3.72
C GLY A 79 -10.58 -5.12 3.35
N GLY A 80 -11.68 -5.56 2.73
CA GLY A 80 -12.83 -4.70 2.43
C GLY A 80 -13.49 -4.11 3.68
N ILE A 81 -13.66 -4.91 4.74
CA ILE A 81 -14.21 -4.45 6.02
C ILE A 81 -13.31 -3.39 6.68
N ILE A 82 -11.98 -3.59 6.65
CA ILE A 82 -11.01 -2.64 7.21
C ILE A 82 -11.09 -1.31 6.46
N ILE A 83 -11.05 -1.34 5.13
CA ILE A 83 -11.16 -0.13 4.28
C ILE A 83 -12.49 0.59 4.53
N PHE A 84 -13.58 -0.14 4.75
CA PHE A 84 -14.87 0.45 5.09
C PHE A 84 -14.87 1.11 6.48
N LYS A 85 -14.13 0.55 7.44
CA LYS A 85 -14.06 1.09 8.82
C LYS A 85 -13.16 2.31 8.99
N ILE A 86 -12.05 2.41 8.25
CA ILE A 86 -11.09 3.53 8.41
C ILE A 86 -11.76 4.91 8.25
N PRO A 87 -12.60 5.16 7.22
CA PRO A 87 -13.33 6.41 7.09
C PRO A 87 -14.29 6.63 8.27
N VAL A 88 -15.02 5.59 8.69
CA VAL A 88 -16.05 5.71 9.74
C VAL A 88 -15.46 6.01 11.13
N GLY A 89 -14.27 5.47 11.42
CA GLY A 89 -13.56 5.73 12.68
C GLY A 89 -12.95 7.14 12.78
N GLY A 90 -12.49 7.70 11.65
CA GLY A 90 -11.90 9.04 11.62
C GLY A 90 -12.91 10.18 11.86
N ILE A 91 -14.18 9.97 11.51
CA ILE A 91 -15.24 10.99 11.66
C ILE A 91 -15.59 11.25 13.14
N ASN A 92 -15.41 10.26 14.02
CA ASN A 92 -15.67 10.39 15.46
C ASN A 92 -14.55 11.10 16.24
N LEU A 93 -13.39 11.39 15.62
CA LEU A 93 -12.26 12.07 16.27
C LEU A 93 -12.09 13.54 15.85
N VAL A 94 -12.85 14.03 14.87
CA VAL A 94 -12.78 15.42 14.38
C VAL A 94 -13.85 16.32 15.02
N HIS A 95 -14.76 15.74 15.80
CA HIS A 95 -15.86 16.44 16.49
C HIS A 95 -15.70 16.52 18.02
N THR A 96 -14.50 16.30 18.57
CA THR A 96 -14.17 16.52 19.99
C THR A 96 -12.87 17.30 20.10
#